data_AF-A0A392WAX1-F1
#
_entry.id   AF-A0A392WAX1-F1
#
_cell.length_a   1.000
_cell.length_b   1.000
_cell.length_c   1.000
_cell.angle_alpha   90.00
_cell.angle_beta   90.00
_cell.angle_gamma   90.00
#
_symmetry.space_group_name_H-M   'P 1'
#
loop_
_entity.id
_entity.type
_entity.pdbx_description
1 polymer ?
#
loop_
_entity_poly.entity_id
_entity_poly.type
_entity_poly.pdbx_seq_one_letter_code
_entity_poly.pdbx_strand_id
1 'polypeptide(L)' 'MMQEGIVLGHKVSSRGIEVDQAKVEVIKDLPPPLNVKG' A
#
# COMPACT_ATOMS: atom_id res chain seq x y z
N MET A 1 0.66 4.32 23.75
CA MET A 1 -0.21 3.18 23.37
C MET A 1 -1.07 3.65 22.21
N MET A 2 -0.79 3.19 20.99
CA MET A 2 -1.69 3.34 19.85
C MET A 2 -1.93 1.92 19.35
N GLN A 3 -3.17 1.45 19.41
CA GLN A 3 -3.52 0.08 19.01
C GLN A 3 -3.72 0.01 17.50
N GLU A 4 -4.40 1.00 16.92
CA GLU A 4 -4.59 1.25 15.49
C GLU A 4 -4.75 2.78 15.27
N GLY A 5 -4.39 3.30 14.10
CA GLY A 5 -4.50 4.71 13.75
C GLY A 5 -4.37 4.97 12.24
N ILE A 6 -4.66 6.19 11.77
CA ILE A 6 -4.48 6.57 10.36
C ILE A 6 -3.25 7.46 10.21
N VAL A 7 -2.32 7.08 9.34
CA VAL A 7 -1.09 7.82 9.02
C VAL A 7 -0.98 7.94 7.51
N LEU A 8 -0.84 9.17 7.00
CA LEU A 8 -0.77 9.45 5.56
C LEU A 8 -1.96 8.88 4.76
N GLY A 9 -3.14 8.75 5.40
CA GLY A 9 -4.34 8.17 4.78
C GLY A 9 -4.41 6.65 4.81
N HIS A 10 -3.43 5.97 5.42
CA HIS A 10 -3.41 4.51 5.57
C HIS A 10 -3.72 4.09 6.99
N LYS A 11 -4.48 3.00 7.14
CA LYS A 11 -4.72 2.38 8.45
C LYS A 11 -3.47 1.62 8.88
N VAL A 12 -2.92 1.99 10.03
CA VAL A 12 -1.71 1.45 10.63
C VAL A 12 -2.06 0.83 11.96
N SER A 13 -1.55 -0.36 12.22
CA SER A 13 -1.67 -1.09 13.48
C SER A 13 -0.28 -1.49 13.99
N SER A 14 -0.21 -2.00 15.22
CA SER A 14 1.03 -2.61 15.74
C SER A 14 1.52 -3.82 14.92
N ARG A 15 0.63 -4.43 14.13
CA ARG A 15 0.92 -5.55 13.21
C ARG A 15 1.42 -5.08 11.84
N GLY A 16 1.37 -3.78 11.55
CA GLY A 16 1.76 -3.20 10.28
C GLY A 16 0.66 -2.36 9.63
N ILE A 17 0.85 -2.04 8.35
CA ILE A 17 -0.07 -1.24 7.54
C ILE A 17 -1.09 -2.16 6.87
N GLU A 18 -2.37 -1.82 6.97
CA GLU A 18 -3.42 -2.51 6.22
C GLU A 18 -3.40 -2.05 4.76
N VAL A 19 -3.14 -3.00 3.85
CA VAL A 19 -3.12 -2.78 2.40
C VAL A 19 -4.12 -3.74 1.76
N ASP A 20 -4.88 -3.25 0.79
CA ASP A 20 -5.83 -4.04 0.01
C ASP A 20 -5.08 -5.06 -0.87
N GLN A 21 -5.34 -6.35 -0.63
CA GLN A 21 -4.73 -7.45 -1.37
C GLN A 21 -5.03 -7.39 -2.87
N ALA A 22 -6.20 -6.90 -3.28
CA ALA A 22 -6.53 -6.78 -4.70
C ALA A 22 -5.59 -5.80 -5.41
N LYS A 23 -5.17 -4.73 -4.73
CA LYS A 23 -4.19 -3.77 -5.28
C LYS A 23 -2.80 -4.38 -5.36
N VAL A 24 -2.43 -5.26 -4.44
CA VAL A 24 -1.14 -5.96 -4.45
C VAL A 24 -1.04 -6.89 -5.65
N GLU A 25 -2.06 -7.71 -5.91
CA GLU A 25 -2.05 -8.62 -7.06
C GLU A 25 -1.97 -7.86 -8.39
N VAL A 26 -2.69 -6.73 -8.52
CA VAL A 26 -2.59 -5.88 -9.72
C VAL A 26 -1.18 -5.32 -9.91
N ILE A 27 -0.51 -4.87 -8.84
CA ILE A 27 0.87 -4.32 -8.91
C ILE A 27 1.90 -5.41 -9.18
N LYS A 28 1.69 -6.62 -8.66
CA LYS A 28 2.58 -7.76 -8.86
C LYS A 28 2.67 -8.19 -10.32
N ASP A 29 1.56 -8.08 -11.05
CA ASP A 29 1.49 -8.43 -12.48
C ASP A 29 1.83 -7.25 -13.42
N LEU A 30 2.02 -6.04 -12.88
CA LEU A 30 2.38 -4.87 -13.68
C LEU A 30 3.83 -4.99 -14.20
N PRO A 31 4.06 -4.76 -15.50
CA PRO A 31 5.42 -4.73 -16.03
C PRO A 31 6.18 -3.52 -15.47
N PRO A 32 7.52 -3.57 -15.43
CA PRO A 32 8.34 -2.42 -15.08
C PRO A 32 7.97 -1.22 -15.96
N PRO A 33 7.84 0.00 -15.38
CA PRO A 33 7.49 1.18 -16.15
C PRO A 33 8.58 1.45 -17.20
N LEU A 34 8.18 1.57 -18.46
CA LEU A 34 9.10 1.79 -19.58
C LEU A 34 9.55 3.25 -19.70
N ASN A 35 8.71 4.17 -19.24
CA ASN A 35 9.02 5.58 -19.16
C ASN A 35 8.28 6.21 -17.98
N VAL A 36 8.81 7.31 -17.48
CA VAL A 36 8.05 8.22 -16.63
C VAL A 36 7.36 9.21 -17.54
N LYS A 37 6.04 9.35 -17.39
CA LYS A 37 5.31 10.39 -18.10
C LYS A 37 5.55 11.71 -17.34
N GLY A 38 6.35 12.58 -17.93
CA GLY A 38 6.59 13.96 -17.47
C GLY A 38 5.48 14.90 -17.92
#